data_AF-A0A517QR12-F1
#
_entry.id   AF-A0A517QR12-F1
#
_cell.length_a   1.000
_cell.length_b   1.000
_cell.length_c   1.000
_cell.angle_alpha   90.00
_cell.angle_beta   90.00
_cell.angle_gamma   90.00
#
_symmetry.space_group_name_H-M   'P 1'
#
loop_
_entity.id
_entity.type
_entity.pdbx_description
1 polymer ?
#
loop_
_entity_poly.entity_id
_entity_poly.type
_entity_poly.pdbx_seq_one_letter_code
_entity_poly.pdbx_strand_id
1 'polypeptide(L)'
;MSRHVQNFALIAIACLSSPVWGAEMSLLPEKGSTPVIEMWYLNGYTPSYPEVIILADGRMQIMSPEGPQRSQLPVAQVETLVKQLWKVDGLCHVQTDSMNKEIQQATVQSGLKSHIEGAGETVFRIQTATETRELRCRAVGVLAVRFPEIKSVLSMAAAQRRLENVRAVATVGGSAQADEIASLAAQAVQTEYGLNVPVSSEHLSMVRALPDGSRFCQFLVASDDHDQSKPVHMISITETPGHHPEVSMMGGPVTR
;
A
#
# COMPACT_ATOMS: atom_id res chain seq x y z
N MET A 1 -13.02 3.35 63.14
CA MET A 1 -11.72 4.05 63.09
C MET A 1 -10.66 3.03 63.52
N SER A 2 -9.96 2.32 62.64
CA SER A 2 -8.92 2.72 61.68
C SER A 2 -7.54 2.27 62.19
N ARG A 3 -6.92 1.34 61.43
CA ARG A 3 -5.45 1.10 61.26
C ARG A 3 -4.70 0.43 62.44
N HIS A 4 -3.69 -0.44 62.27
CA HIS A 4 -2.74 -0.68 61.18
C HIS A 4 -2.28 -2.15 61.08
N VAL A 5 -2.05 -2.57 59.84
CA VAL A 5 -1.39 -3.80 59.36
C VAL A 5 0.12 -3.54 59.21
N GLN A 6 0.97 -4.56 59.37
CA GLN A 6 2.18 -4.75 58.53
C GLN A 6 2.76 -6.17 58.69
N ASN A 7 2.52 -7.02 57.69
CA ASN A 7 3.24 -8.28 57.45
C ASN A 7 4.29 -8.02 56.37
N PHE A 8 5.53 -8.44 56.62
CA PHE A 8 6.63 -8.43 55.64
C PHE A 8 6.50 -9.63 54.70
N ALA A 9 6.48 -9.36 53.39
CA ALA A 9 6.57 -10.38 52.34
C ALA A 9 7.98 -10.39 51.74
N LEU A 10 8.60 -11.57 51.70
CA LEU A 10 9.85 -11.84 51.00
C LEU A 10 9.68 -11.64 49.48
N ILE A 11 10.62 -10.92 48.87
CA ILE A 11 10.75 -10.83 47.42
C ILE A 11 11.68 -11.95 46.95
N ALA A 12 11.13 -12.91 46.20
CA ALA A 12 11.90 -13.88 45.45
C ALA A 12 12.35 -13.26 44.12
N ILE A 13 13.67 -13.22 43.89
CA ILE A 13 14.28 -12.82 42.62
C ILE A 13 14.18 -14.03 41.68
N ALA A 14 13.20 -14.00 40.76
CA ALA A 14 13.17 -14.91 39.63
C ALA A 14 14.08 -14.36 38.53
N CYS A 15 15.17 -15.06 38.25
CA CYS A 15 15.98 -14.86 37.06
C CYS A 15 15.14 -15.16 35.82
N LEU A 16 14.66 -14.11 35.15
CA LEU A 16 14.07 -14.19 33.81
C LEU A 16 15.18 -14.53 32.82
N SER A 17 15.31 -15.82 32.49
CA SER A 17 15.99 -16.25 31.28
C SER A 17 15.17 -15.77 30.08
N SER A 18 15.61 -14.71 29.41
CA SER A 18 15.08 -14.34 28.10
C SER A 18 15.26 -15.53 27.15
N PRO A 19 14.20 -16.05 26.50
CA PRO A 19 14.39 -17.02 25.44
C PRO A 19 15.22 -16.35 24.34
N VAL A 20 16.31 -16.99 23.93
CA VAL A 20 17.03 -16.66 22.70
C VAL A 20 16.01 -16.76 21.58
N TRP A 21 15.46 -15.63 21.15
CA TRP A 21 14.56 -15.55 20.02
C TRP A 21 15.31 -16.11 18.82
N GLY A 22 14.82 -17.24 18.30
CA GLY A 22 15.35 -17.82 17.08
C GLY A 22 15.38 -16.74 16.02
N ALA A 23 16.54 -16.56 15.40
CA ALA A 23 16.67 -15.66 14.26
C ALA A 23 15.53 -15.98 13.29
N GLU A 24 14.58 -15.05 13.10
CA GLU A 24 13.59 -15.18 12.04
C GLU A 24 14.40 -15.38 10.76
N MET A 25 14.24 -16.53 10.09
CA MET A 25 14.87 -16.75 8.80
C MET A 25 14.40 -15.64 7.86
N SER A 26 15.36 -14.94 7.25
CA SER A 26 15.09 -13.88 6.28
C SER A 26 14.12 -14.39 5.22
N LEU A 27 13.09 -13.60 4.93
CA LEU A 27 12.15 -13.90 3.84
C LEU A 27 12.77 -13.62 2.46
N LEU A 28 13.92 -12.94 2.39
CA LEU A 28 14.53 -12.53 1.14
C LEU A 28 15.51 -13.60 0.61
N PRO A 29 15.58 -13.82 -0.71
CA PRO A 29 16.61 -14.65 -1.33
C PRO A 29 18.04 -14.15 -1.05
N GLU A 30 19.01 -15.05 -0.94
CA GLU A 30 20.42 -14.71 -0.68
C GLU A 30 21.03 -13.83 -1.78
N LYS A 31 20.66 -14.06 -3.04
CA LYS A 31 21.17 -13.29 -4.17
C LYS A 31 20.44 -11.96 -4.26
N GLY A 32 21.12 -10.87 -3.87
CA GLY A 32 20.58 -9.51 -3.84
C GLY A 32 19.95 -9.00 -5.15
N SER A 33 20.41 -9.47 -6.30
CA SER A 33 19.84 -9.08 -7.61
C SER A 33 18.56 -9.84 -8.00
N THR A 34 18.05 -10.71 -7.12
CA THR A 34 16.83 -11.49 -7.38
C THR A 34 15.60 -10.58 -7.21
N PRO A 35 14.70 -10.49 -8.20
CA PRO A 35 13.42 -9.83 -8.02
C PRO A 35 12.61 -10.51 -6.92
N VAL A 36 12.19 -9.77 -5.91
CA VAL A 36 11.36 -10.29 -4.80
C VAL A 36 9.91 -9.86 -4.91
N ILE A 37 9.66 -8.72 -5.56
CA ILE A 37 8.31 -8.25 -5.85
C ILE A 37 8.30 -7.69 -7.27
N GLU A 38 7.33 -8.13 -8.05
CA GLU A 38 7.03 -7.60 -9.37
C GLU A 38 5.52 -7.35 -9.49
N MET A 39 5.13 -6.24 -10.11
CA MET A 39 3.74 -5.90 -10.42
C MET A 39 3.61 -5.56 -11.91
N TRP A 40 2.57 -6.09 -12.57
CA TRP A 40 2.24 -5.79 -13.97
C TRP A 40 0.77 -5.42 -14.12
N TYR A 41 0.50 -4.59 -15.14
CA TYR A 41 -0.83 -4.40 -15.71
C TYR A 41 -0.84 -4.94 -17.15
N LEU A 42 -1.59 -6.00 -17.41
CA LEU A 42 -1.71 -6.62 -18.74
C LEU A 42 -3.04 -6.20 -19.38
N ASN A 43 -3.02 -5.53 -20.54
CA ASN A 43 -4.23 -5.04 -21.22
C ASN A 43 -4.51 -5.78 -22.54
N GLY A 44 -4.42 -7.11 -22.55
CA GLY A 44 -4.64 -7.94 -23.76
C GLY A 44 -3.51 -7.88 -24.80
N TYR A 45 -2.68 -6.84 -24.77
CA TYR A 45 -1.35 -6.79 -25.36
C TYR A 45 -0.33 -7.26 -24.32
N THR A 46 0.65 -8.06 -24.73
CA THR A 46 1.76 -8.48 -23.86
C THR A 46 2.55 -7.24 -23.42
N PRO A 47 2.53 -6.85 -22.14
CA PRO A 47 3.47 -5.84 -21.68
C PRO A 47 4.87 -6.45 -21.75
N SER A 48 5.81 -5.65 -22.25
CA SER A 48 7.20 -6.07 -22.34
C SER A 48 7.93 -5.98 -21.00
N TYR A 49 7.40 -5.23 -20.01
CA TYR A 49 8.07 -4.97 -18.74
C TYR A 49 7.10 -4.84 -17.54
N PRO A 50 7.55 -5.14 -16.31
CA PRO A 50 6.81 -4.87 -15.08
C PRO A 50 6.69 -3.37 -14.81
N GLU A 51 5.57 -2.98 -14.21
CA GLU A 51 5.35 -1.61 -13.74
C GLU A 51 6.21 -1.29 -12.52
N VAL A 52 6.37 -2.26 -11.62
CA VAL A 52 7.23 -2.16 -10.43
C VAL A 52 8.05 -3.44 -10.32
N ILE A 53 9.36 -3.27 -10.09
CA ILE A 53 10.30 -4.34 -9.74
C ILE A 53 11.03 -3.91 -8.48
N ILE A 54 11.09 -4.77 -7.48
CA ILE A 54 11.88 -4.60 -6.26
C ILE A 54 12.80 -5.81 -6.15
N LEU A 55 14.12 -5.57 -6.07
CA LEU A 55 15.12 -6.62 -5.88
C LEU A 55 15.39 -6.86 -4.39
N ALA A 56 15.94 -8.02 -4.04
CA ALA A 56 16.27 -8.38 -2.66
C ALA A 56 17.27 -7.40 -1.99
N ASP A 57 18.14 -6.75 -2.78
CA ASP A 57 19.05 -5.70 -2.29
C ASP A 57 18.42 -4.30 -2.17
N GLY A 58 17.12 -4.18 -2.46
CA GLY A 58 16.35 -2.94 -2.36
C GLY A 58 16.46 -2.01 -3.55
N ARG A 59 17.24 -2.34 -4.59
CA ARG A 59 17.13 -1.62 -5.86
C ARG A 59 15.74 -1.81 -6.45
N MET A 60 15.19 -0.72 -6.98
CA MET A 60 13.87 -0.71 -7.60
C MET A 60 13.93 -0.18 -9.02
N GLN A 61 13.02 -0.67 -9.85
CA GLN A 61 12.69 -0.09 -11.13
C GLN A 61 11.18 0.15 -11.19
N ILE A 62 10.81 1.37 -11.56
CA ILE A 62 9.42 1.80 -11.73
C ILE A 62 9.25 2.23 -13.18
N MET A 63 8.24 1.69 -13.86
CA MET A 63 7.87 2.19 -15.16
C MET A 63 7.06 3.50 -15.02
N SER A 64 7.42 4.49 -15.83
CA SER A 64 6.69 5.75 -15.95
C SER A 64 6.46 6.05 -17.44
N PRO A 65 5.55 6.98 -17.79
CA PRO A 65 5.36 7.40 -19.18
C PRO A 65 6.65 7.87 -19.85
N GLU A 66 7.60 8.43 -19.09
CA GLU A 66 8.89 8.91 -19.56
C GLU A 66 9.96 7.81 -19.67
N GLY A 67 9.65 6.60 -19.19
CA GLY A 67 10.54 5.43 -19.20
C GLY A 67 10.81 4.85 -17.80
N PRO A 68 11.72 3.87 -17.68
CA PRO A 68 12.04 3.24 -16.41
C PRO A 68 12.83 4.19 -15.50
N GLN A 69 12.29 4.47 -14.32
CA GLN A 69 12.93 5.20 -13.23
C GLN A 69 13.56 4.22 -12.24
N ARG A 70 14.75 4.55 -11.74
CA ARG A 70 15.43 3.75 -10.72
C ARG A 70 15.31 4.42 -9.38
N SER A 71 15.04 3.63 -8.35
CA SER A 71 14.99 4.07 -6.96
C SER A 71 15.61 3.00 -6.06
N GLN A 72 15.65 3.26 -4.75
CA GLN A 72 16.20 2.36 -3.77
C GLN A 72 15.41 2.41 -2.46
N LEU A 73 15.07 1.24 -1.93
CA LEU A 73 14.59 1.06 -0.57
C LEU A 73 15.72 0.47 0.29
N PRO A 74 15.79 0.84 1.58
CA PRO A 74 16.57 0.09 2.55
C PRO A 74 16.13 -1.38 2.58
N VAL A 75 17.07 -2.32 2.69
CA VAL A 75 16.78 -3.77 2.72
C VAL A 75 15.77 -4.14 3.81
N ALA A 76 15.84 -3.50 4.99
CA ALA A 76 14.88 -3.70 6.07
C ALA A 76 13.44 -3.29 5.67
N GLN A 77 13.28 -2.26 4.83
CA GLN A 77 11.96 -1.89 4.29
C GLN A 77 11.47 -2.88 3.25
N VAL A 78 12.37 -3.45 2.43
CA VAL A 78 12.03 -4.53 1.49
C VAL A 78 11.53 -5.75 2.24
N GLU A 79 12.24 -6.17 3.30
CA GLU A 79 11.83 -7.29 4.14
C GLU A 79 10.48 -7.02 4.82
N THR A 80 10.28 -5.81 5.34
CA THR A 80 8.99 -5.40 5.92
C THR A 80 7.87 -5.44 4.88
N LEU A 81 8.13 -4.95 3.66
CA LEU A 81 7.16 -4.96 2.57
C LEU A 81 6.81 -6.39 2.14
N VAL A 82 7.81 -7.27 1.95
CA VAL A 82 7.58 -8.68 1.64
C VAL A 82 6.80 -9.35 2.76
N LYS A 83 7.15 -9.11 4.03
CA LYS A 83 6.42 -9.66 5.19
C LYS A 83 4.97 -9.19 5.22
N GLN A 84 4.72 -7.91 4.96
CA GLN A 84 3.38 -7.33 4.89
C GLN A 84 2.56 -7.99 3.78
N LEU A 85 3.04 -7.95 2.54
CA LEU A 85 2.32 -8.52 1.38
C LEU A 85 2.11 -10.02 1.54
N TRP A 86 3.15 -10.75 1.98
CA TRP A 86 3.13 -12.20 2.04
C TRP A 86 2.27 -12.74 3.18
N LYS A 87 2.49 -12.22 4.41
CA LYS A 87 1.88 -12.76 5.63
C LYS A 87 0.67 -11.95 6.08
N VAL A 88 0.77 -10.63 6.13
CA VAL A 88 -0.27 -9.78 6.72
C VAL A 88 -1.46 -9.62 5.76
N ASP A 89 -1.18 -9.30 4.50
CA ASP A 89 -2.22 -9.23 3.46
C ASP A 89 -2.65 -10.63 2.99
N GLY A 90 -1.94 -11.67 3.41
CA GLY A 90 -2.32 -13.07 3.22
C GLY A 90 -2.13 -13.59 1.79
N LEU A 91 -1.31 -12.94 0.97
CA LEU A 91 -1.07 -13.39 -0.42
C LEU A 91 -0.48 -14.80 -0.50
N CYS A 92 0.20 -15.27 0.55
CA CYS A 92 0.68 -16.66 0.66
C CYS A 92 -0.46 -17.70 0.63
N HIS A 93 -1.69 -17.31 0.90
CA HIS A 93 -2.87 -18.19 0.89
C HIS A 93 -3.74 -18.01 -0.36
N VAL A 94 -3.51 -16.97 -1.14
CA VAL A 94 -4.30 -16.70 -2.35
C VAL A 94 -3.90 -17.67 -3.47
N GLN A 95 -4.91 -18.21 -4.16
CA GLN A 95 -4.76 -18.98 -5.38
C GLN A 95 -5.64 -18.36 -6.47
N THR A 96 -5.06 -18.02 -7.61
CA THR A 96 -5.74 -17.38 -8.75
C THR A 96 -7.01 -18.12 -9.16
N ASP A 97 -6.94 -19.45 -9.30
CA ASP A 97 -8.10 -20.25 -9.74
C ASP A 97 -9.22 -20.31 -8.70
N SER A 98 -8.89 -20.35 -7.40
CA SER A 98 -9.91 -20.30 -6.34
C SER A 98 -10.60 -18.95 -6.31
N MET A 99 -9.81 -17.87 -6.33
CA MET A 99 -10.33 -16.51 -6.37
C MET A 99 -11.25 -16.29 -7.59
N ASN A 100 -10.88 -16.78 -8.77
CA ASN A 100 -11.72 -16.67 -9.97
C ASN A 100 -13.05 -17.43 -9.83
N LYS A 101 -13.04 -18.61 -9.17
CA LYS A 101 -14.28 -19.35 -8.87
C LYS A 101 -15.16 -18.59 -7.87
N GLU A 102 -14.58 -18.01 -6.84
CA GLU A 102 -15.29 -17.19 -5.85
C GLU A 102 -15.94 -15.96 -6.51
N ILE A 103 -15.21 -15.25 -7.38
CA ILE A 103 -15.73 -14.13 -8.16
C ILE A 103 -16.90 -14.56 -9.05
N GLN A 104 -16.76 -15.70 -9.74
CA GLN A 104 -17.82 -16.21 -10.60
C GLN A 104 -19.08 -16.59 -9.81
N GLN A 105 -18.91 -17.19 -8.62
CA GLN A 105 -20.02 -17.51 -7.73
C GLN A 105 -20.72 -16.24 -7.22
N ALA A 106 -19.97 -15.25 -6.76
CA ALA A 106 -20.51 -13.97 -6.30
C ALA A 106 -21.22 -13.20 -7.43
N THR A 107 -20.70 -13.27 -8.65
CA THR A 107 -21.35 -12.72 -9.87
C THR A 107 -22.74 -13.31 -10.07
N VAL A 108 -22.87 -14.63 -9.95
CA VAL A 108 -24.16 -15.33 -10.09
C VAL A 108 -25.13 -14.96 -8.96
N GLN A 109 -24.63 -14.79 -7.73
CA GLN A 109 -25.46 -14.51 -6.55
C GLN A 109 -25.97 -13.06 -6.51
N SER A 110 -25.11 -12.08 -6.82
CA SER A 110 -25.42 -10.65 -6.73
C SER A 110 -26.02 -10.05 -8.01
N GLY A 111 -25.80 -10.69 -9.15
CA GLY A 111 -26.12 -10.15 -10.48
C GLY A 111 -25.15 -9.04 -10.96
N LEU A 112 -24.14 -8.69 -10.16
CA LEU A 112 -23.11 -7.73 -10.57
C LEU A 112 -22.14 -8.38 -11.55
N LYS A 113 -21.84 -7.71 -12.67
CA LYS A 113 -20.88 -8.22 -13.67
C LYS A 113 -19.46 -8.21 -13.10
N SER A 114 -18.76 -9.33 -13.17
CA SER A 114 -17.31 -9.42 -12.92
C SER A 114 -16.46 -9.07 -14.14
N HIS A 115 -16.98 -9.29 -15.35
CA HIS A 115 -16.30 -8.90 -16.57
C HIS A 115 -16.47 -7.39 -16.81
N ILE A 116 -15.35 -6.68 -16.92
CA ILE A 116 -15.29 -5.27 -17.27
C ILE A 116 -14.54 -5.15 -18.59
N GLU A 117 -15.23 -4.68 -19.61
CA GLU A 117 -14.68 -4.52 -20.96
C GLU A 117 -13.47 -3.57 -20.93
N GLY A 118 -12.39 -3.95 -21.61
CA GLY A 118 -11.15 -3.19 -21.66
C GLY A 118 -10.34 -3.16 -20.35
N ALA A 119 -10.82 -3.78 -19.27
CA ALA A 119 -10.09 -3.77 -18.01
C ALA A 119 -8.86 -4.69 -18.04
N GLY A 120 -7.73 -4.15 -17.58
CA GLY A 120 -6.48 -4.87 -17.44
C GLY A 120 -6.50 -5.96 -16.37
N GLU A 121 -5.60 -6.94 -16.55
CA GLU A 121 -5.20 -7.90 -15.52
C GLU A 121 -4.06 -7.34 -14.69
N THR A 122 -4.23 -7.29 -13.37
CA THR A 122 -3.15 -7.03 -12.44
C THR A 122 -2.47 -8.36 -12.12
N VAL A 123 -1.16 -8.42 -12.29
CA VAL A 123 -0.35 -9.58 -11.92
C VAL A 123 0.63 -9.17 -10.84
N PHE A 124 0.76 -10.00 -9.82
CA PHE A 124 1.83 -9.92 -8.84
C PHE A 124 2.70 -11.17 -8.94
N ARG A 125 4.01 -10.99 -8.81
CA ARG A 125 4.93 -12.09 -8.55
C ARG A 125 5.71 -11.72 -7.31
N ILE A 126 5.62 -12.59 -6.31
CA ILE A 126 6.36 -12.43 -5.06
C ILE A 126 7.26 -13.64 -4.91
N GLN A 127 8.54 -13.37 -4.74
CA GLN A 127 9.56 -14.38 -4.50
C GLN A 127 10.15 -14.16 -3.11
N THR A 128 10.06 -15.21 -2.31
CA THR A 128 10.70 -15.33 -1.00
C THR A 128 11.94 -16.22 -1.11
N ALA A 129 12.65 -16.41 0.00
CA ALA A 129 13.76 -17.35 0.09
C ALA A 129 13.38 -18.79 -0.30
N THR A 130 12.13 -19.20 -0.07
CA THR A 130 11.69 -20.60 -0.18
C THR A 130 10.68 -20.85 -1.30
N GLU A 131 9.98 -19.82 -1.77
CA GLU A 131 8.90 -19.99 -2.74
C GLU A 131 8.70 -18.75 -3.62
N THR A 132 8.19 -19.00 -4.82
CA THR A 132 7.73 -17.97 -5.75
C THR A 132 6.25 -18.19 -6.04
N ARG A 133 5.45 -17.13 -5.98
CA ARG A 133 4.05 -17.16 -6.40
C ARG A 133 3.74 -16.07 -7.39
N GLU A 134 2.86 -16.43 -8.33
CA GLU A 134 2.25 -15.51 -9.27
C GLU A 134 0.74 -15.49 -9.05
N LEU A 135 0.19 -14.30 -8.84
CA LEU A 135 -1.23 -14.06 -8.59
C LEU A 135 -1.78 -13.14 -9.68
N ARG A 136 -2.98 -13.44 -10.18
CA ARG A 136 -3.59 -12.69 -11.27
C ARG A 136 -5.03 -12.34 -10.95
N CYS A 137 -5.42 -11.09 -11.19
CA CYS A 137 -6.81 -10.66 -11.03
C CYS A 137 -7.13 -9.54 -12.02
N ARG A 138 -8.21 -9.71 -12.79
CA ARG A 138 -8.70 -8.68 -13.70
C ARG A 138 -9.46 -7.62 -12.93
N ALA A 139 -9.18 -6.34 -13.22
CA ALA A 139 -9.90 -5.21 -12.66
C ALA A 139 -10.00 -5.25 -11.12
N VAL A 140 -8.96 -5.70 -10.43
CA VAL A 140 -9.00 -6.03 -9.00
C VAL A 140 -9.55 -4.89 -8.13
N GLY A 141 -9.17 -3.64 -8.41
CA GLY A 141 -9.70 -2.47 -7.70
C GLY A 141 -11.22 -2.32 -7.80
N VAL A 142 -11.80 -2.60 -8.98
CA VAL A 142 -13.26 -2.55 -9.16
C VAL A 142 -13.94 -3.78 -8.54
N LEU A 143 -13.33 -4.95 -8.68
CA LEU A 143 -13.86 -6.18 -8.08
C LEU A 143 -13.87 -6.13 -6.55
N ALA A 144 -12.86 -5.52 -5.93
CA ALA A 144 -12.82 -5.32 -4.48
C ALA A 144 -13.98 -4.46 -3.96
N VAL A 145 -14.45 -3.50 -4.77
CA VAL A 145 -15.62 -2.68 -4.43
C VAL A 145 -16.93 -3.44 -4.68
N ARG A 146 -17.01 -4.22 -5.76
CA ARG A 146 -18.23 -4.97 -6.13
C ARG A 146 -18.47 -6.19 -5.25
N PHE A 147 -17.40 -6.85 -4.81
CA PHE A 147 -17.43 -8.12 -4.08
C PHE A 147 -16.57 -8.03 -2.80
N PRO A 148 -16.91 -7.15 -1.84
CA PRO A 148 -16.15 -6.95 -0.61
C PRO A 148 -16.12 -8.19 0.30
N GLU A 149 -16.98 -9.17 0.07
CA GLU A 149 -17.00 -10.45 0.78
C GLU A 149 -15.84 -11.39 0.36
N ILE A 150 -15.24 -11.18 -0.82
CA ILE A 150 -14.18 -12.05 -1.34
C ILE A 150 -12.83 -11.59 -0.82
N LYS A 151 -12.40 -12.21 0.30
CA LYS A 151 -11.13 -11.87 0.98
C LYS A 151 -9.91 -11.89 0.07
N SER A 152 -9.81 -12.84 -0.87
CA SER A 152 -8.66 -12.91 -1.78
C SER A 152 -8.58 -11.71 -2.73
N VAL A 153 -9.73 -11.17 -3.16
CA VAL A 153 -9.79 -9.97 -3.99
C VAL A 153 -9.38 -8.74 -3.17
N LEU A 154 -9.85 -8.65 -1.91
CA LEU A 154 -9.43 -7.59 -1.00
C LEU A 154 -7.92 -7.63 -0.71
N SER A 155 -7.35 -8.81 -0.46
CA SER A 155 -5.91 -9.01 -0.29
C SER A 155 -5.12 -8.53 -1.50
N MET A 156 -5.55 -8.92 -2.71
CA MET A 156 -4.93 -8.45 -3.96
C MET A 156 -5.05 -6.93 -4.15
N ALA A 157 -6.19 -6.34 -3.81
CA ALA A 157 -6.40 -4.90 -3.92
C ALA A 157 -5.56 -4.11 -2.89
N ALA A 158 -5.41 -4.62 -1.66
CA ALA A 158 -4.53 -4.04 -0.65
C ALA A 158 -3.07 -4.06 -1.11
N ALA A 159 -2.62 -5.19 -1.66
CA ALA A 159 -1.28 -5.34 -2.23
C ALA A 159 -1.05 -4.37 -3.41
N GLN A 160 -2.03 -4.23 -4.30
CA GLN A 160 -1.96 -3.24 -5.39
C GLN A 160 -1.76 -1.83 -4.83
N ARG A 161 -2.64 -1.39 -3.92
CA ARG A 161 -2.56 -0.06 -3.32
C ARG A 161 -1.22 0.18 -2.64
N ARG A 162 -0.71 -0.82 -1.92
CA ARG A 162 0.59 -0.70 -1.25
C ARG A 162 1.73 -0.53 -2.25
N LEU A 163 1.72 -1.27 -3.37
CA LEU A 163 2.75 -1.15 -4.40
C LEU A 163 2.62 0.13 -5.24
N GLU A 164 1.40 0.61 -5.47
CA GLU A 164 1.14 1.93 -6.04
C GLU A 164 1.65 3.06 -5.13
N ASN A 165 1.47 2.92 -3.81
CA ASN A 165 2.03 3.85 -2.83
C ASN A 165 3.56 3.83 -2.86
N VAL A 166 4.18 2.66 -2.86
CA VAL A 166 5.64 2.52 -3.00
C VAL A 166 6.13 3.17 -4.30
N ARG A 167 5.41 2.99 -5.41
CA ARG A 167 5.69 3.66 -6.69
C ARG A 167 5.65 5.18 -6.51
N ALA A 168 4.56 5.70 -5.96
CA ALA A 168 4.33 7.13 -5.78
C ALA A 168 5.42 7.78 -4.88
N VAL A 169 5.75 7.15 -3.76
CA VAL A 169 6.81 7.60 -2.83
C VAL A 169 8.17 7.64 -3.54
N ALA A 170 8.49 6.62 -4.32
CA ALA A 170 9.73 6.62 -5.08
C ALA A 170 9.76 7.72 -6.17
N THR A 171 8.65 7.94 -6.87
CA THR A 171 8.54 8.98 -7.91
C THR A 171 8.66 10.39 -7.34
N VAL A 172 8.20 10.64 -6.11
CA VAL A 172 8.30 11.97 -5.49
C VAL A 172 9.69 12.32 -4.96
N GLY A 173 10.58 11.32 -4.83
CA GLY A 173 11.96 11.50 -4.35
C GLY A 173 12.32 10.67 -3.12
N GLY A 174 11.41 9.84 -2.61
CA GLY A 174 11.61 9.00 -1.43
C GLY A 174 10.70 9.38 -0.25
N SER A 175 10.87 8.68 0.87
CA SER A 175 9.98 8.81 2.03
C SER A 175 10.03 10.21 2.66
N ALA A 176 11.21 10.82 2.77
CA ALA A 176 11.36 12.15 3.37
C ALA A 176 10.56 13.21 2.60
N GLN A 177 10.69 13.24 1.26
CA GLN A 177 9.93 14.14 0.40
C GLN A 177 8.43 13.83 0.45
N ALA A 178 8.05 12.55 0.49
CA ALA A 178 6.65 12.17 0.64
C ALA A 178 6.04 12.64 1.98
N ASP A 179 6.80 12.56 3.07
CA ASP A 179 6.37 13.04 4.40
C ASP A 179 6.28 14.56 4.46
N GLU A 180 7.22 15.28 3.83
CA GLU A 180 7.17 16.75 3.70
C GLU A 180 5.90 17.19 2.97
N ILE A 181 5.59 16.56 1.83
CA ILE A 181 4.39 16.87 1.04
C ILE A 181 3.11 16.48 1.79
N ALA A 182 3.12 15.34 2.49
CA ALA A 182 1.99 14.94 3.34
C ALA A 182 1.73 15.95 4.46
N SER A 183 2.78 16.47 5.10
CA SER A 183 2.68 17.53 6.11
C SER A 183 2.12 18.82 5.52
N LEU A 184 2.55 19.22 4.33
CA LEU A 184 2.00 20.38 3.61
C LEU A 184 0.51 20.17 3.31
N ALA A 185 0.12 18.97 2.86
CA ALA A 185 -1.27 18.61 2.63
C ALA A 185 -2.11 18.77 3.89
N ALA A 186 -1.66 18.18 5.00
CA ALA A 186 -2.38 18.23 6.27
C ALA A 186 -2.54 19.66 6.79
N GLN A 187 -1.48 20.48 6.69
CA GLN A 187 -1.51 21.89 7.10
C GLN A 187 -2.47 22.72 6.24
N ALA A 188 -2.44 22.54 4.92
CA ALA A 188 -3.34 23.23 4.00
C ALA A 188 -4.79 22.81 4.24
N VAL A 189 -5.05 21.51 4.44
CA VAL A 189 -6.40 21.01 4.74
C VAL A 189 -6.95 21.60 6.04
N GLN A 190 -6.13 21.67 7.09
CA GLN A 190 -6.52 22.30 8.35
C GLN A 190 -6.75 23.80 8.19
N THR A 191 -5.95 24.49 7.38
CA THR A 191 -6.05 25.94 7.19
C THR A 191 -7.26 26.34 6.34
N GLU A 192 -7.50 25.63 5.23
CA GLU A 192 -8.54 25.96 4.25
C GLU A 192 -9.91 25.39 4.61
N TYR A 193 -9.95 24.19 5.20
CA TYR A 193 -11.20 23.47 5.49
C TYR A 193 -11.48 23.31 7.00
N GLY A 194 -10.52 23.64 7.87
CA GLY A 194 -10.68 23.49 9.32
C GLY A 194 -10.71 22.03 9.81
N LEU A 195 -10.21 21.08 9.00
CA LEU A 195 -10.24 19.65 9.29
C LEU A 195 -8.85 19.10 9.61
N ASN A 196 -8.77 18.36 10.72
CA ASN A 196 -7.56 17.63 11.11
C ASN A 196 -7.57 16.25 10.45
N VAL A 197 -7.15 16.17 9.18
CA VAL A 197 -7.03 14.89 8.46
C VAL A 197 -5.60 14.33 8.65
N PRO A 198 -5.42 13.08 9.09
CA PRO A 198 -4.09 12.50 9.34
C PRO A 198 -3.39 12.08 8.04
N VAL A 199 -3.02 13.05 7.20
CA VAL A 199 -2.30 12.78 5.95
C VAL A 199 -0.87 12.31 6.24
N SER A 200 -0.40 11.28 5.54
CA SER A 200 0.93 10.70 5.70
C SER A 200 1.44 10.19 4.34
N SER A 201 2.73 9.84 4.26
CA SER A 201 3.30 9.25 3.05
C SER A 201 2.65 7.91 2.66
N GLU A 202 2.06 7.18 3.60
CA GLU A 202 1.34 5.93 3.32
C GLU A 202 0.03 6.17 2.56
N HIS A 203 -0.53 7.38 2.66
CA HIS A 203 -1.73 7.79 1.94
C HIS A 203 -1.45 8.26 0.51
N LEU A 204 -0.19 8.48 0.13
CA LEU A 204 0.18 8.95 -1.19
C LEU A 204 -0.15 7.89 -2.25
N SER A 205 -1.11 8.19 -3.13
CA SER A 205 -1.61 7.24 -4.14
C SER A 205 -1.07 7.52 -5.54
N MET A 206 -0.74 8.77 -5.84
CA MET A 206 -0.31 9.16 -7.18
C MET A 206 0.60 10.38 -7.16
N VAL A 207 1.59 10.35 -8.05
CA VAL A 207 2.48 11.47 -8.36
C VAL A 207 2.58 11.59 -9.87
N ARG A 208 2.44 12.80 -10.41
CA ARG A 208 2.63 13.10 -11.82
C ARG A 208 3.45 14.37 -11.99
N ALA A 209 4.44 14.32 -12.88
CA ALA A 209 5.04 15.53 -13.43
C ALA A 209 4.13 16.09 -14.52
N LEU A 210 3.94 17.40 -14.53
CA LEU A 210 3.18 18.12 -15.54
C LEU A 210 4.13 18.82 -16.53
N PRO A 211 3.69 19.13 -17.77
CA PRO A 211 4.56 19.70 -18.81
C PRO A 211 5.18 21.06 -18.47
N ASP A 212 4.57 21.80 -17.56
CA ASP A 212 5.04 23.09 -17.04
C ASP A 212 6.11 22.93 -15.93
N GLY A 213 6.50 21.70 -15.61
CA GLY A 213 7.43 21.38 -14.52
C GLY A 213 6.74 21.29 -13.15
N SER A 214 5.43 21.46 -13.09
CA SER A 214 4.67 21.30 -11.85
C SER A 214 4.59 19.84 -11.46
N ARG A 215 4.42 19.59 -10.16
CA ARG A 215 4.25 18.25 -9.60
C ARG A 215 2.87 18.13 -8.98
N PHE A 216 2.09 17.17 -9.45
CA PHE A 216 0.79 16.83 -8.90
C PHE A 216 0.91 15.60 -8.00
N CYS A 217 0.50 15.73 -6.73
CA CYS A 217 0.46 14.65 -5.75
C CYS A 217 -0.99 14.43 -5.29
N GLN A 218 -1.39 13.19 -5.13
CA GLN A 218 -2.72 12.84 -4.60
C GLN A 218 -2.59 11.86 -3.44
N PHE A 219 -3.34 12.14 -2.38
CA PHE A 219 -3.48 11.32 -1.19
C PHE A 219 -4.90 10.79 -1.09
N LEU A 220 -5.03 9.52 -0.69
CA LEU A 220 -6.30 8.89 -0.36
C LEU A 220 -6.29 8.53 1.11
N VAL A 221 -7.04 9.26 1.91
CA VAL A 221 -7.13 9.07 3.37
C VAL A 221 -8.51 8.53 3.70
N ALA A 222 -8.57 7.38 4.38
CA ALA A 222 -9.82 6.86 4.90
C ALA A 222 -10.34 7.78 6.01
N SER A 223 -11.65 7.99 6.09
CA SER A 223 -12.24 8.73 7.22
C SER A 223 -12.09 7.90 8.50
N ASP A 224 -11.64 8.50 9.59
CA ASP A 224 -11.21 7.84 10.83
C ASP A 224 -12.29 7.06 11.60
N ASP A 225 -13.56 7.08 11.17
CA ASP A 225 -14.57 6.25 11.80
C ASP A 225 -14.59 4.86 11.16
N HIS A 226 -14.60 3.82 12.00
CA HIS A 226 -14.68 2.38 11.68
C HIS A 226 -15.86 1.93 10.78
N ASP A 227 -16.54 2.88 10.15
CA ASP A 227 -17.62 2.69 9.20
C ASP A 227 -17.06 2.79 7.77
N GLN A 228 -16.95 1.63 7.11
CA GLN A 228 -16.51 1.51 5.72
C GLN A 228 -17.42 2.26 4.72
N SER A 229 -18.54 2.83 5.17
CA SER A 229 -19.43 3.67 4.36
C SER A 229 -19.01 5.15 4.29
N LYS A 230 -18.00 5.58 5.06
CA LYS A 230 -17.57 6.99 5.06
C LYS A 230 -16.69 7.38 3.87
N PRO A 231 -16.78 8.65 3.43
CA PRO A 231 -16.07 9.11 2.24
C PRO A 231 -14.55 9.01 2.43
N VAL A 232 -13.87 8.47 1.42
CA VAL A 232 -12.42 8.61 1.29
C VAL A 232 -12.13 10.08 0.98
N HIS A 233 -11.31 10.72 1.81
CA HIS A 233 -10.80 12.05 1.52
C HIS A 233 -9.73 11.93 0.44
N MET A 234 -9.99 12.56 -0.71
CA MET A 234 -9.01 12.66 -1.78
C MET A 234 -8.42 14.07 -1.74
N ILE A 235 -7.17 14.17 -1.31
CA ILE A 235 -6.46 15.43 -1.16
C ILE A 235 -5.45 15.51 -2.30
N SER A 236 -5.52 16.58 -3.09
CA SER A 236 -4.62 16.81 -4.22
C SER A 236 -3.79 18.06 -3.97
N ILE A 237 -2.49 17.97 -4.21
CA ILE A 237 -1.55 19.09 -4.12
C ILE A 237 -0.89 19.28 -5.47
N THR A 238 -0.82 20.51 -5.94
CA THR A 238 0.00 20.91 -7.09
C THR A 238 1.10 21.84 -6.63
N GLU A 239 2.35 21.41 -6.79
CA GLU A 239 3.54 22.23 -6.55
C GLU A 239 4.04 22.78 -7.88
N THR A 240 3.84 24.08 -8.10
CA THR A 240 4.32 24.81 -9.29
C THR A 240 5.61 25.57 -8.93
N PRO A 241 6.69 25.47 -9.72
CA PRO A 241 7.93 26.20 -9.44
C PRO A 241 7.69 27.71 -9.23
N GLY A 242 8.19 28.25 -8.12
CA GLY A 242 8.07 29.66 -7.77
C GLY A 242 6.71 30.11 -7.23
N HIS A 243 5.77 29.19 -7.00
CA HIS A 243 4.44 29.48 -6.48
C HIS A 243 4.19 28.74 -5.16
N HIS A 244 3.20 29.22 -4.40
CA HIS A 244 2.71 28.47 -3.25
C HIS A 244 1.97 27.20 -3.74
N PRO A 245 2.11 26.06 -3.03
CA PRO A 245 1.37 24.85 -3.37
C PRO A 245 -0.14 25.10 -3.34
N GLU A 246 -0.83 24.62 -4.38
CA GLU A 246 -2.30 24.64 -4.42
C GLU A 246 -2.84 23.33 -3.88
N VAL A 247 -3.76 23.39 -2.92
CA VAL A 247 -4.36 22.20 -2.31
C VAL A 247 -5.86 22.18 -2.60
N SER A 248 -6.39 20.99 -2.88
CA SER A 248 -7.83 20.78 -3.02
C SER A 248 -8.22 19.45 -2.39
N MET A 249 -9.39 19.42 -1.76
CA MET A 249 -9.92 18.20 -1.14
C MET A 249 -11.30 17.85 -1.70
N MET A 250 -11.48 16.59 -2.10
CA MET A 250 -12.78 15.98 -2.37
C MET A 250 -13.15 15.00 -1.26
N GLY A 251 -14.45 14.85 -0.98
CA GLY A 251 -14.96 13.97 0.08
C GLY A 251 -15.06 14.62 1.47
N GLY A 252 -14.89 15.95 1.57
CA GLY A 252 -15.18 16.73 2.78
C GLY A 252 -16.64 17.24 2.83
N PRO A 253 -17.08 17.80 3.98
CA PRO A 253 -18.36 18.49 4.06
C PRO A 253 -18.41 19.61 3.02
N VAL A 254 -19.50 19.68 2.24
CA VAL A 254 -19.74 20.82 1.34
C VAL A 254 -20.02 22.03 2.22
N THR A 255 -19.01 22.86 2.49
CA THR A 255 -19.23 24.20 3.04
C THR A 255 -20.04 24.99 2.01
N ARG A 256 -21.32 25.21 2.31
CA ARG A 256 -22.16 26.19 1.63
C ARG A 256 -21.93 27.57 2.19
#